data_AF-A0A6N9Q9E2-F1
#
_entry.id   AF-A0A6N9Q9E2-F1
#
_cell.length_a   1.000
_cell.length_b   1.000
_cell.length_c   1.000
_cell.angle_alpha   90.00
_cell.angle_beta   90.00
_cell.angle_gamma   90.00
#
_symmetry.space_group_name_H-M   'P 1'
#
loop_
_entity.id
_entity.type
_entity.pdbx_description
1 polymer ?
#
loop_
_entity_poly.entity_id
_entity_poly.type
_entity_poly.pdbx_seq_one_letter_code
_entity_poly.pdbx_strand_id
1 'polypeptide(L)' 'MPSWSKKKLVAKGCSAIELCAGFGNEGIARIQCAVGPGIAVGAVKFDFHPDLAFKSGDEVFVEF' A
#
# COMPACT_ATOMS: atom_id res chain seq x y z
N MET A 1 0.58 -12.42 7.28
CA MET A 1 0.90 -11.00 7.02
C MET A 1 0.86 -10.21 8.33
N PRO A 2 1.78 -9.27 8.60
CA PRO A 2 1.75 -8.48 9.83
C PRO A 2 0.44 -7.67 9.88
N SER A 3 -0.19 -7.59 11.04
CA SER A 3 -1.50 -6.98 11.21
C SER A 3 -1.44 -5.45 10.99
N TRP A 4 -1.71 -4.97 9.77
CA TRP A 4 -1.83 -3.55 9.40
C TRP A 4 -3.12 -2.89 9.94
N SER A 5 -3.47 -3.18 11.19
CA SER A 5 -4.65 -2.59 11.82
C SER A 5 -4.43 -1.09 12.01
N LYS A 6 -5.32 -0.26 11.45
CA LYS A 6 -5.38 1.18 11.72
C LYS A 6 -5.16 1.52 13.20
N LYS A 7 -5.87 0.82 14.09
CA LYS A 7 -5.79 1.03 15.54
C LYS A 7 -4.38 0.82 16.07
N LYS A 8 -3.65 -0.18 15.55
CA LYS A 8 -2.25 -0.43 15.92
C LYS A 8 -1.30 0.63 15.35
N LEU A 9 -1.54 1.12 14.14
CA LEU A 9 -0.72 2.17 13.54
C LEU A 9 -0.90 3.51 14.26
N VAL A 10 -2.14 3.88 14.58
CA VAL A 10 -2.45 5.08 15.37
C VAL A 10 -1.88 4.97 16.79
N ALA A 11 -1.99 3.81 17.44
CA ALA A 11 -1.40 3.59 18.77
C ALA A 11 0.13 3.70 18.77
N LYS A 12 0.78 3.46 17.63
CA LYS A 12 2.22 3.66 17.42
C LYS A 12 2.57 5.09 17.02
N GLY A 13 1.59 6.00 16.92
CA GLY A 13 1.80 7.39 16.50
C GLY A 13 2.03 7.57 15.00
N CYS A 14 1.74 6.55 14.18
CA CYS A 14 1.86 6.68 12.72
C CYS A 14 0.74 7.57 12.18
N SER A 15 1.09 8.54 11.33
CA SER A 15 0.16 9.43 10.62
C SER A 15 0.14 9.21 9.10
N ALA A 16 1.12 8.47 8.58
CA ALA A 16 1.26 8.16 7.15
C ALA A 16 1.85 6.77 6.93
N ILE A 17 1.56 6.21 5.76
CA ILE A 17 2.15 4.98 5.21
C ILE A 17 2.71 5.34 3.83
N GLU A 18 4.00 5.08 3.64
CA GLU A 18 4.64 5.12 2.33
C GLU A 18 4.72 3.68 1.80
N LEU A 19 4.29 3.50 0.56
CA LEU A 19 4.25 2.22 -0.13
C LEU A 19 5.32 2.21 -1.20
N CYS A 20 6.10 1.13 -1.22
CA CYS A 20 7.12 0.89 -2.23
C CYS A 20 6.53 0.86 -3.64
N ALA A 21 7.35 1.16 -4.66
CA ALA A 21 6.96 1.25 -6.06
C ALA A 21 6.33 -0.03 -6.65
N GLY A 22 6.42 -1.18 -5.98
CA GLY A 22 5.76 -2.42 -6.37
C GLY A 22 4.25 -2.47 -6.10
N PHE A 23 3.64 -1.47 -5.45
CA PHE A 23 2.18 -1.40 -5.27
C PHE A 23 1.51 -0.74 -6.48
N GLY A 24 0.57 -1.47 -7.11
CA GLY A 24 -0.28 -0.92 -8.15
C GLY A 24 -1.36 0.02 -7.61
N ASN A 25 -2.14 0.61 -8.51
CA ASN A 25 -3.14 1.63 -8.17
C ASN A 25 -4.28 1.05 -7.33
N GLU A 26 -4.75 -0.15 -7.66
CA GLU A 26 -5.81 -0.81 -6.89
C GLU A 26 -5.31 -1.22 -5.52
N GLY A 27 -4.09 -1.75 -5.42
CA GLY A 27 -3.45 -2.07 -4.15
C GLY A 27 -3.38 -0.87 -3.21
N ILE A 28 -2.93 0.29 -3.72
CA ILE A 28 -2.89 1.54 -2.96
C ILE A 28 -4.30 1.94 -2.48
N ALA A 29 -5.30 1.89 -3.37
CA ALA A 29 -6.68 2.24 -3.02
C ALA A 29 -7.26 1.32 -1.95
N ARG A 30 -7.03 -0.01 -2.06
CA ARG A 30 -7.46 -1.00 -1.08
C ARG A 30 -6.82 -0.75 0.29
N ILE A 31 -5.53 -0.41 0.32
CA ILE A 31 -4.83 -0.05 1.57
C ILE A 31 -5.44 1.21 2.18
N GLN A 32 -5.67 2.27 1.39
CA GLN A 32 -6.33 3.48 1.87
C GLN A 32 -7.71 3.20 2.47
N CYS A 33 -8.50 2.32 1.85
CA CYS A 33 -9.78 1.87 2.39
C CYS A 33 -9.63 1.11 3.72
N ALA A 34 -8.65 0.20 3.81
CA ALA A 34 -8.43 -0.61 5.01
C ALA A 34 -7.96 0.22 6.22
N VAL A 35 -7.12 1.24 6.00
CA VAL A 35 -6.65 2.12 7.07
C VAL A 35 -7.66 3.23 7.40
N GLY A 36 -8.56 3.54 6.48
CA GLY A 36 -9.58 4.57 6.66
C GLY A 36 -9.01 6.00 6.82
N PRO A 37 -9.85 6.97 7.18
CA PRO A 37 -9.44 8.37 7.24
C PRO A 37 -8.47 8.66 8.38
N GLY A 38 -7.61 9.67 8.22
CA GLY A 38 -6.67 10.13 9.24
C GLY A 38 -5.28 9.48 9.21
N ILE A 39 -5.06 8.54 8.28
CA ILE A 39 -3.73 8.04 7.92
C ILE A 39 -3.56 8.29 6.42
N ALA A 40 -2.54 9.07 6.05
CA ALA A 40 -2.22 9.32 4.64
C ALA A 40 -1.55 8.07 4.04
N VAL A 41 -1.99 7.63 2.88
CA VAL A 41 -1.32 6.56 2.11
C VAL A 41 -0.73 7.18 0.85
N GLY A 42 0.58 7.03 0.66
CA GLY A 42 1.30 7.55 -0.49
C GLY A 42 2.28 6.54 -1.07
N ALA A 43 2.69 6.76 -2.31
CA ALA A 43 3.71 6.00 -3.01
C ALA A 43 4.45 6.92 -3.98
N VAL A 44 5.76 6.75 -4.15
CA VAL A 44 6.51 7.35 -5.26
C VAL A 44 6.42 6.38 -6.44
N LYS A 45 5.59 6.71 -7.44
CA LYS A 45 5.02 5.69 -8.34
C LYS A 45 5.53 5.72 -9.77
N PHE A 46 6.07 4.57 -10.19
CA PHE A 46 6.00 4.04 -11.55
C PHE A 46 5.33 2.67 -11.45
N ASP A 47 4.15 2.51 -12.05
CA ASP A 47 3.31 1.32 -11.85
C ASP A 47 4.02 0.02 -12.28
N PHE A 48 4.77 0.08 -13.38
CA PHE A 48 5.62 -1.01 -13.83
C PHE A 48 6.95 -1.01 -13.09
N HIS A 49 7.21 -2.10 -12.38
CA HIS A 49 8.41 -2.23 -11.56
C HIS A 49 9.44 -3.20 -12.19
N PRO A 50 10.75 -2.84 -12.27
CA PRO A 50 11.78 -3.70 -12.84
C PRO A 50 11.84 -5.09 -12.20
N ASP A 51 11.73 -5.16 -10.87
CA ASP A 51 11.77 -6.42 -10.12
C ASP A 51 10.48 -7.26 -10.26
N LEU A 52 9.43 -6.70 -10.88
CA LEU A 52 8.18 -7.40 -11.19
C LEU A 52 8.09 -7.77 -12.68
N ALA A 53 9.24 -7.94 -13.35
CA ALA A 53 9.32 -8.16 -14.79
C ALA A 53 8.59 -7.06 -15.60
N PHE A 54 8.68 -5.81 -15.13
CA PHE A 54 7.99 -4.65 -15.69
C PHE A 54 6.46 -4.76 -15.69
N LYS A 55 5.89 -5.51 -14.74
CA LYS A 55 4.44 -5.60 -14.52
C LYS A 55 3.97 -4.72 -13.37
N SER A 56 2.67 -4.45 -13.35
CA SER A 56 2.03 -3.78 -12.23
C SER A 56 1.95 -4.72 -11.03
N GLY A 57 2.06 -4.16 -9.82
CA GLY A 57 1.74 -4.86 -8.60
C GLY A 57 0.31 -5.41 -8.58
N ASP A 58 -0.64 -4.73 -9.23
CA ASP A 58 -2.04 -5.18 -9.30
C ASP A 58 -2.19 -6.46 -10.12
N GLU A 59 -1.30 -6.71 -11.09
CA GLU A 59 -1.26 -7.96 -11.87
C GLU A 59 -0.57 -9.09 -11.09
N VAL A 60 0.48 -8.77 -10.34
CA VAL A 60 1.32 -9.75 -9.65
C VAL A 60 0.70 -10.21 -8.33
N PHE A 61 0.07 -9.29 -7.61
CA PHE A 61 -0.47 -9.53 -6.28
C PHE A 61 -2.00 -9.45 -6.32
N VAL A 62 -2.60 -10.55 -6.76
CA VAL A 62 -4.06 -10.65 -6.95
C VAL A 62 -4.84 -10.97 -5.67
N GLU A 63 -4.16 -11.48 -4.63
CA GLU A 63 -4.77 -11.74 -3.32
C GLU A 63 -3.96 -11.10 -2.17
N PHE A 64 -4.69 -10.38 -1.30
CA PHE A 64 -4.18 -9.74 -0.09
C PHE A 64 -5.17 -9.91 1.07
#